data_AF-A0A8J7VVS3-F1
#
_entry.id   AF-A0A8J7VVS3-F1
#
_cell.length_a   1.000
_cell.length_b   1.000
_cell.length_c   1.000
_cell.angle_alpha   90.00
_cell.angle_beta   90.00
_cell.angle_gamma   90.00
#
_symmetry.space_group_name_H-M   'P 1'
#
loop_
_entity.id
_entity.type
_entity.pdbx_description
1 polymer ?
#
loop_
_entity_poly.entity_id
_entity_poly.type
_entity_poly.pdbx_seq_one_letter_code
_entity_poly.pdbx_strand_id
1 'polypeptide(L)'
;MTPRPPPMDPSRLERLLDAYGGDPARWPERERAAALALLAADPVARARTEAAAGFDALIALPQADASPRLRQRVLATIPAPRPTLGERLRTLFEPFGGWRMAGPAFAASLALGVAFGALMPKDDSLAPGEALVQYAQLDDRYAEFSP
;
A
#
# COMPACT_ATOMS: atom_id res chain seq x y z
N MET A 1 -14.66 -24.31 1.75
CA MET A 1 -13.97 -25.59 2.02
C MET A 1 -12.87 -25.34 3.02
N THR A 2 -13.11 -25.57 4.31
CA THR A 2 -12.05 -25.57 5.32
C THR A 2 -11.22 -26.85 5.14
N PRO A 3 -9.89 -26.76 4.97
CA PRO A 3 -9.07 -27.95 4.82
C PRO A 3 -9.19 -28.81 6.08
N ARG A 4 -9.39 -30.12 5.89
CA ARG A 4 -9.35 -31.13 6.96
C ARG A 4 -8.02 -30.97 7.71
N PRO A 5 -8.01 -30.87 9.05
CA PRO A 5 -6.76 -30.79 9.79
C PRO A 5 -5.92 -32.03 9.49
N PRO A 6 -4.60 -31.89 9.31
CA PRO A 6 -3.72 -33.04 9.12
C PRO A 6 -3.86 -34.01 10.29
N PRO A 7 -3.72 -35.33 10.06
CA PRO A 7 -3.76 -36.31 11.14
C PRO A 7 -2.73 -35.95 12.22
N MET A 8 -3.13 -36.02 13.48
CA MET A 8 -2.25 -35.70 14.60
C MET A 8 -1.36 -36.90 14.91
N ASP A 9 -0.10 -36.80 14.50
CA ASP A 9 0.95 -37.79 14.75
C ASP A 9 1.98 -37.24 15.77
N PRO A 10 2.85 -38.09 16.35
CA PRO A 10 3.85 -37.65 17.32
C PRO A 10 4.80 -36.57 16.80
N SER A 11 5.18 -36.61 15.52
CA SER A 11 6.05 -35.61 14.89
C SER A 11 5.35 -34.28 14.66
N ARG A 12 4.04 -34.30 14.42
CA ARG A 12 3.20 -33.09 14.32
C ARG A 12 3.03 -32.47 15.70
N LEU A 13 2.88 -33.28 16.74
CA LEU A 13 2.87 -32.81 18.13
C LEU A 13 4.18 -32.13 18.49
N GLU A 14 5.34 -32.72 18.17
CA GLU A 14 6.65 -32.08 18.38
C GLU A 14 6.72 -30.69 17.74
N ARG A 15 6.39 -30.58 16.44
CA ARG A 15 6.35 -29.27 15.76
C ARG A 15 5.40 -28.27 16.40
N LEU A 16 4.31 -28.76 16.99
CA LEU A 16 3.31 -27.93 17.63
C LEU A 16 3.82 -27.43 19.00
N LEU A 17 4.50 -28.29 19.77
CA LEU A 17 5.19 -27.91 21.00
C LEU A 17 6.33 -26.92 20.74
N ASP A 18 7.12 -27.13 19.69
CA ASP A 18 8.23 -26.23 19.32
C ASP A 18 7.74 -24.83 18.95
N ALA A 19 6.57 -24.73 18.30
CA ALA A 19 6.02 -23.46 17.82
C ALA A 19 5.18 -22.71 18.88
N TYR A 20 4.43 -23.44 19.72
CA TYR A 20 3.43 -22.85 20.62
C TYR A 20 3.70 -23.10 22.11
N GLY A 21 4.65 -23.98 22.44
CA GLY A 21 4.93 -24.39 23.82
C GLY A 21 3.99 -25.47 24.35
N GLY A 22 4.14 -25.77 25.63
CA GLY A 22 3.41 -26.85 26.32
C GLY A 22 1.98 -26.49 26.73
N ASP A 23 1.55 -25.24 26.54
CA ASP A 23 0.22 -24.76 26.94
C ASP A 23 -0.84 -25.01 25.83
N PRO A 24 -1.85 -25.90 26.07
CA PRO A 24 -2.89 -26.19 25.08
C PRO A 24 -3.74 -24.98 24.68
N ALA A 25 -3.82 -23.94 25.52
CA ALA A 25 -4.59 -22.73 25.21
C ALA A 25 -3.95 -21.93 24.05
N ARG A 26 -2.63 -22.06 23.84
CA ARG A 26 -1.90 -21.38 22.76
C ARG A 26 -1.99 -22.09 21.42
N TRP A 27 -2.44 -23.35 21.43
CA TRP A 27 -2.48 -24.17 20.24
C TRP A 27 -3.57 -23.74 19.25
N PRO A 28 -3.35 -23.94 17.94
CA PRO A 28 -4.37 -23.67 16.93
C PRO A 28 -5.66 -24.48 17.18
N GLU A 29 -6.81 -23.81 17.10
CA GLU A 29 -8.12 -24.42 17.38
C GLU A 29 -8.38 -25.70 16.56
N ARG A 30 -7.91 -25.72 15.31
CA ARG A 30 -8.08 -26.87 14.40
C ARG A 30 -7.33 -28.12 14.84
N GLU A 31 -6.25 -27.97 15.60
CA GLU A 31 -5.34 -29.06 15.96
C GLU A 31 -5.41 -29.40 17.45
N ARG A 32 -5.91 -28.48 18.29
CA ARG A 32 -6.01 -28.65 19.75
C ARG A 32 -6.76 -29.93 20.14
N ALA A 33 -7.93 -30.18 19.58
CA ALA A 33 -8.72 -31.36 19.92
C ALA A 33 -8.00 -32.68 19.58
N ALA A 34 -7.33 -32.73 18.44
CA ALA A 34 -6.59 -33.92 18.01
C ALA A 34 -5.31 -34.13 18.84
N ALA A 35 -4.62 -33.04 19.21
CA ALA A 35 -3.47 -33.08 20.11
C ALA A 35 -3.85 -33.60 21.50
N LEU A 36 -4.95 -33.10 22.07
CA LEU A 36 -5.46 -33.57 23.37
C LEU A 36 -5.85 -35.06 23.34
N ALA A 37 -6.46 -35.52 22.24
CA ALA A 37 -6.77 -36.95 22.08
C ALA A 37 -5.49 -37.81 22.06
N LEU A 38 -4.42 -37.34 21.41
CA LEU A 38 -3.13 -38.01 21.39
C LEU A 38 -2.47 -38.02 22.78
N LEU A 39 -2.55 -36.93 23.54
CA LEU A 39 -2.06 -36.88 24.92
C LEU A 39 -2.81 -37.79 25.90
N ALA A 40 -4.10 -38.03 25.64
CA ALA A 40 -4.90 -38.97 26.41
C ALA A 40 -4.47 -40.42 26.13
N ALA A 41 -4.13 -40.73 24.87
CA ALA A 41 -3.76 -42.07 24.44
C ALA A 41 -2.28 -42.43 24.68
N ASP A 42 -1.37 -41.46 24.63
CA ASP A 42 0.08 -41.69 24.68
C ASP A 42 0.74 -41.00 25.89
N PRO A 43 1.28 -41.76 26.86
CA PRO A 43 2.00 -41.21 28.00
C PRO A 43 3.34 -40.55 27.62
N VAL A 44 4.00 -40.98 26.54
CA VAL A 44 5.25 -40.37 26.07
C VAL A 44 4.98 -38.96 25.54
N ALA A 45 3.91 -38.80 24.77
CA ALA A 45 3.46 -37.50 24.30
C ALA A 45 3.17 -36.55 25.47
N ARG A 46 2.54 -37.04 26.53
CA ARG A 46 2.28 -36.27 27.75
C ARG A 46 3.55 -35.79 28.44
N ALA A 47 4.52 -36.69 28.65
CA ALA A 47 5.80 -36.33 29.26
C ALA A 47 6.54 -35.24 28.45
N ARG A 48 6.45 -35.28 27.11
CA ARG A 48 7.03 -34.25 26.24
C ARG A 48 6.33 -32.90 26.39
N THR A 49 5.00 -32.89 26.45
CA THR A 49 4.25 -31.65 26.67
C THR A 49 4.52 -31.06 28.05
N GLU A 50 4.65 -31.89 29.09
CA GLU A 50 5.04 -31.45 30.43
C GLU A 50 6.45 -30.86 30.46
N ALA A 51 7.41 -31.48 29.76
CA ALA A 51 8.76 -30.93 29.63
C ALA A 51 8.76 -29.56 28.93
N ALA A 52 7.98 -29.40 27.86
CA ALA A 52 7.82 -28.12 27.17
C ALA A 52 7.17 -27.06 28.08
N ALA A 53 6.11 -27.42 28.82
CA ALA A 53 5.47 -26.52 29.77
C ALA A 53 6.41 -26.12 30.93
N GLY A 54 7.25 -27.05 31.39
CA GLY A 54 8.29 -26.77 32.37
C GLY A 54 9.32 -25.78 31.86
N PHE A 55 9.76 -25.92 30.61
CA PHE A 55 10.64 -24.94 29.96
C PHE A 55 9.97 -23.57 29.85
N ASP A 56 8.72 -23.52 29.41
CA ASP A 56 7.93 -22.27 29.32
C ASP A 56 7.83 -21.56 30.67
N ALA A 57 7.67 -22.32 31.76
CA ALA A 57 7.65 -21.76 33.11
C ALA A 57 9.00 -21.19 33.54
N LEU A 58 10.12 -21.78 33.12
CA LEU A 58 11.47 -21.27 33.42
C LEU A 58 11.76 -19.94 32.71
N ILE A 59 11.23 -19.76 31.51
CA ILE A 59 11.42 -18.53 30.72
C ILE A 59 10.29 -17.51 30.93
N ALA A 60 9.29 -17.82 31.76
CA ALA A 60 8.21 -16.93 32.11
C ALA A 60 8.73 -15.76 32.96
N LEU A 61 9.29 -14.77 32.27
CA LEU A 61 9.74 -13.52 32.88
C LEU A 61 8.52 -12.62 33.16
N PRO A 62 8.47 -11.94 34.32
CA PRO A 62 7.49 -10.90 34.54
C PRO A 62 7.62 -9.84 33.45
N GLN A 63 6.48 -9.39 32.91
CA GLN A 63 6.45 -8.31 31.93
C GLN A 63 6.97 -7.04 32.60
N ALA A 64 8.23 -6.70 32.34
CA ALA A 64 8.82 -5.46 32.81
C ALA A 64 8.38 -4.32 31.89
N ASP A 65 7.90 -3.23 32.49
CA ASP A 65 7.59 -2.03 31.72
C ASP A 65 8.85 -1.49 31.04
N ALA A 66 8.81 -1.41 29.71
CA ALA A 66 9.91 -0.85 28.95
C ALA A 66 10.09 0.63 29.31
N SER A 67 11.31 1.02 29.69
CA SER A 67 11.60 2.43 30.00
C SER A 67 11.24 3.35 28.82
N PRO A 68 10.71 4.56 29.07
CA PRO A 68 10.35 5.51 28.00
C PRO A 68 11.51 5.80 27.04
N ARG A 69 12.74 5.85 27.55
CA ARG A 69 13.96 6.05 26.75
C ARG A 69 14.24 4.88 25.81
N LEU A 70 14.10 3.64 26.29
CA LEU A 70 14.27 2.46 25.44
C LEU A 70 13.23 2.44 24.32
N ARG A 71 11.98 2.74 24.64
CA ARG A 71 10.88 2.82 23.67
C ARG A 71 11.17 3.83 22.56
N GLN A 72 11.61 5.04 22.92
CA GLN A 72 11.98 6.07 21.95
C GLN A 72 13.16 5.64 21.06
N ARG A 73 14.19 4.99 21.62
CA ARG A 73 15.34 4.48 20.85
C ARG A 73 14.93 3.40 19.85
N VAL A 74 14.05 2.48 20.25
CA VAL A 74 13.53 1.43 19.35
C VAL A 74 12.72 2.07 18.23
N LEU A 75 11.81 3.00 18.55
CA LEU A 75 11.01 3.71 17.54
C LEU A 75 11.88 4.50 16.56
N ALA A 76 12.97 5.13 17.02
CA ALA A 76 13.91 5.85 16.16
C ALA A 76 14.73 4.92 15.24
N THR A 77 14.78 3.62 15.53
CA THR A 77 15.48 2.61 14.71
C THR A 77 14.57 2.08 13.58
N ILE A 78 13.25 2.26 13.70
CA ILE A 78 12.31 1.82 12.68
C ILE A 78 12.48 2.73 11.45
N PRO A 79 12.76 2.18 10.26
CA PRO A 79 12.83 2.97 9.04
C PRO A 79 11.54 3.76 8.85
N ALA A 80 11.66 5.07 8.65
CA ALA A 80 10.50 5.90 8.40
C ALA A 80 9.72 5.37 7.18
N PRO A 81 8.37 5.36 7.23
CA PRO A 81 7.57 4.96 6.08
C PRO A 81 7.95 5.84 4.88
N ARG A 82 8.15 5.21 3.72
CA ARG A 82 8.46 5.95 2.50
C ARG A 82 7.26 6.84 2.17
N PRO A 83 7.45 8.15 1.95
CA PRO A 83 6.35 9.03 1.61
C PRO A 83 5.70 8.55 0.31
N THR A 84 4.37 8.56 0.29
CA THR A 84 3.59 8.21 -0.90
C THR A 84 3.75 9.29 -1.97
N LEU A 85 3.45 8.96 -3.23
CA LEU A 85 3.51 9.94 -4.33
C LEU A 85 2.64 11.17 -4.06
N GLY A 86 1.46 10.96 -3.46
CA GLY A 86 0.53 12.03 -3.08
C GLY A 86 1.11 12.97 -2.02
N GLU A 87 1.81 12.43 -1.01
CA GLU A 87 2.47 13.24 0.02
C GLU A 87 3.62 14.06 -0.57
N ARG A 88 4.40 13.49 -1.49
CA ARG A 88 5.48 14.20 -2.21
C ARG A 88 4.95 15.36 -3.04
N LEU A 89 3.87 15.12 -3.80
CA LEU A 89 3.20 16.17 -4.56
C LEU A 89 2.67 17.25 -3.63
N ARG A 90 2.05 16.86 -2.51
CA ARG A 90 1.54 17.82 -1.53
C ARG A 90 2.63 18.71 -0.96
N THR A 91 3.79 18.16 -0.59
CA THR A 91 4.94 18.93 -0.11
C THR A 91 5.54 19.85 -1.18
N LEU A 92 5.46 19.45 -2.46
CA LEU A 92 5.95 20.27 -3.58
C LEU A 92 5.04 21.47 -3.85
N PHE A 93 3.72 21.32 -3.68
CA PHE A 93 2.74 22.38 -3.86
C PHE A 93 2.47 23.20 -2.59
N GLU A 94 2.96 22.77 -1.43
CA GLU A 94 2.88 23.49 -0.15
C GLU A 94 3.43 24.93 -0.21
N PRO A 95 4.62 25.20 -0.79
CA PRO A 95 5.13 26.58 -0.94
C PRO A 95 4.31 27.43 -1.93
N PHE A 96 3.54 26.81 -2.81
CA PHE A 96 2.65 27.50 -3.76
C PHE A 96 1.23 27.71 -3.20
N GLY A 97 1.03 27.54 -1.89
CA GLY A 97 -0.27 27.73 -1.23
C GLY A 97 -1.17 26.48 -1.22
N GLY A 98 -0.62 25.31 -1.56
CA GLY A 98 -1.32 24.03 -1.60
C GLY A 98 -2.49 24.02 -2.59
N TRP A 99 -3.42 23.07 -2.40
CA TRP A 99 -4.61 22.92 -3.26
C TRP A 99 -5.52 24.16 -3.29
N ARG A 100 -5.35 25.10 -2.35
CA ARG A 100 -6.10 26.35 -2.28
C ARG A 100 -5.77 27.30 -3.43
N MET A 101 -4.58 27.18 -4.03
CA MET A 101 -4.16 28.01 -5.17
C MET A 101 -4.43 27.34 -6.53
N ALA A 102 -4.80 26.06 -6.57
CA ALA A 102 -5.12 25.36 -7.82
C ALA A 102 -6.34 25.99 -8.53
N GLY A 103 -7.36 26.42 -7.77
CA GLY A 103 -8.53 27.12 -8.29
C GLY A 103 -8.21 28.47 -8.94
N PRO A 104 -7.59 29.44 -8.23
CA PRO A 104 -7.28 30.75 -8.80
C PRO A 104 -6.21 30.67 -9.90
N ALA A 105 -5.24 29.76 -9.84
CA ALA A 105 -4.26 29.58 -10.92
C ALA A 105 -4.92 29.08 -12.21
N PHE A 106 -5.86 28.13 -12.11
CA PHE A 106 -6.62 27.66 -13.26
C PHE A 106 -7.52 28.76 -13.84
N ALA A 107 -8.20 29.52 -12.98
CA ALA A 107 -9.00 30.66 -13.39
C ALA A 107 -8.17 31.76 -14.07
N ALA A 108 -6.96 32.04 -13.55
CA ALA A 108 -6.04 32.99 -14.16
C ALA A 108 -5.55 32.51 -15.54
N SER A 109 -5.23 31.22 -15.70
CA SER A 109 -4.82 30.65 -16.99
C SER A 109 -5.95 30.70 -18.03
N LEU A 110 -7.19 30.40 -17.62
CA LEU A 110 -8.38 30.55 -18.47
C LEU A 110 -8.63 32.01 -18.86
N ALA A 111 -8.54 32.92 -17.90
CA ALA A 111 -8.71 34.35 -18.15
C ALA A 111 -7.64 34.89 -19.11
N LEU A 112 -6.38 34.45 -18.96
CA LEU A 112 -5.29 34.78 -19.88
C LEU A 112 -5.55 34.22 -21.29
N GLY A 113 -6.00 32.97 -21.41
CA GLY A 113 -6.32 32.37 -22.70
C GLY A 113 -7.47 33.09 -23.42
N VAL A 114 -8.55 33.42 -22.70
CA VAL A 114 -9.68 34.19 -23.23
C VAL A 114 -9.26 35.60 -23.61
N ALA A 115 -8.50 36.29 -22.77
CA ALA A 115 -8.00 37.63 -23.06
C ALA A 115 -7.06 37.62 -24.28
N PHE A 116 -6.19 36.61 -24.41
CA PHE A 116 -5.31 36.44 -25.56
C PHE A 116 -6.10 36.21 -26.85
N GLY A 117 -7.13 35.36 -26.81
CA GLY A 117 -8.03 35.15 -27.95
C GLY A 117 -8.84 36.40 -28.33
N ALA A 118 -9.21 37.22 -27.34
CA ALA A 118 -9.94 38.47 -27.56
C ALA A 118 -9.04 39.62 -28.05
N LEU A 119 -7.76 39.62 -27.67
CA LEU A 119 -6.77 40.60 -28.15
C LEU A 119 -6.17 40.22 -29.50
N MET A 120 -6.33 38.96 -29.93
CA MET A 120 -5.91 38.55 -31.26
C MET A 120 -6.74 39.37 -32.26
N PRO A 121 -6.09 40.21 -33.10
CA PRO A 121 -6.79 40.95 -34.13
C PRO A 121 -7.59 39.95 -34.95
N LYS A 122 -8.90 40.12 -35.00
CA LYS A 122 -9.72 39.40 -35.96
C LYS A 122 -9.27 39.95 -37.31
N ASP A 123 -8.51 39.17 -38.05
CA ASP A 123 -8.17 39.50 -39.43
C ASP A 123 -9.48 39.52 -40.22
N ASP A 124 -10.12 40.70 -40.25
CA ASP A 124 -11.25 41.00 -41.16
C ASP A 124 -10.74 41.15 -42.62
N SER A 125 -9.43 40.97 -42.83
CA SER A 125 -8.72 40.99 -44.11
C SER A 125 -8.98 39.76 -44.97
N LEU A 126 -9.75 38.78 -44.49
CA LEU A 126 -10.27 37.69 -45.30
C LEU A 126 -11.79 37.67 -45.15
N ALA A 127 -12.49 38.26 -46.11
CA ALA A 127 -13.90 37.95 -46.30
C ALA A 127 -14.03 36.41 -46.34
N PRO A 128 -15.02 35.78 -45.67
CA PRO A 128 -15.14 34.32 -45.60
C PRO A 128 -15.09 33.64 -46.98
N GLY A 129 -15.50 34.36 -48.04
CA GLY A 129 -15.37 33.92 -49.42
C GLY A 129 -13.93 33.93 -49.97
N GLU A 130 -13.10 34.91 -49.61
CA GLU A 130 -11.70 34.98 -50.05
C GLU A 130 -10.82 33.94 -49.36
N ALA A 131 -11.07 33.62 -48.08
CA ALA A 131 -10.38 32.54 -47.40
C ALA A 131 -10.65 31.17 -48.03
N LEU A 132 -11.89 30.91 -48.46
CA LEU A 132 -12.26 29.67 -49.15
C LEU A 132 -11.69 29.61 -50.56
N VAL A 133 -11.64 30.73 -51.29
CA VAL A 133 -11.02 30.79 -52.63
C VAL A 133 -9.50 30.64 -52.54
N GLN A 134 -8.85 31.21 -51.52
CA GLN A 134 -7.42 31.05 -51.29
C GLN A 134 -7.07 29.62 -50.86
N TYR A 135 -7.94 28.95 -50.09
CA TYR A 135 -7.78 27.52 -49.79
C TYR A 135 -7.96 26.64 -51.03
N ALA A 136 -8.93 26.96 -51.89
CA ALA A 136 -9.16 26.23 -53.15
C ALA A 136 -7.99 26.42 -54.15
N GLN A 137 -7.44 27.63 -54.26
CA GLN A 137 -6.27 27.87 -55.11
C GLN A 137 -4.97 27.29 -54.54
N LEU A 138 -4.90 27.08 -53.22
CA LEU A 138 -3.82 26.28 -52.65
C LEU A 138 -3.92 24.82 -53.08
N ASP A 139 -5.12 24.24 -53.11
CA ASP A 139 -5.35 22.85 -53.53
C ASP A 139 -4.94 22.59 -54.99
N ASP A 140 -5.28 23.52 -55.90
CA ASP A 140 -4.88 23.45 -57.31
C ASP A 140 -3.35 23.52 -57.52
N ARG A 141 -2.63 24.25 -56.66
CA ARG A 141 -1.14 24.29 -56.73
C ARG A 141 -0.47 23.03 -56.18
N TYR A 142 -1.16 22.23 -55.37
CA TYR A 142 -0.62 20.95 -54.88
C TYR A 142 -0.89 19.78 -55.84
N ALA A 143 -1.83 19.92 -56.77
CA ALA A 143 -2.05 18.95 -57.84
C ALA A 143 -0.85 18.86 -58.82
N GLU A 144 -0.06 19.92 -58.97
CA GLU A 144 1.12 19.95 -59.84
C GLU A 144 2.38 19.34 -59.17
N PHE A 145 2.31 19.00 -57.87
CA PHE A 145 3.40 18.41 -57.09
C PHE A 145 3.06 17.04 -56.50
N SER A 146 2.10 16.32 -57.09
CA SER A 146 1.95 14.87 -56.89
C SER A 146 2.54 14.11 -58.09
N PRO A 147 3.41 13.10 -57.85
CA PRO A 147 4.28 12.48 -58.85
C PRO A 147 3.57 11.69 -59.96
#